data_AF-G3IXD1-F1
#
_entry.id   AF-G3IXD1-F1
#
_cell.length_a   1.000
_cell.length_b   1.000
_cell.length_c   1.000
_cell.angle_alpha   90.00
_cell.angle_beta   90.00
_cell.angle_gamma   90.00
#
_symmetry.space_group_name_H-M   'P 1'
#
loop_
_entity.id
_entity.type
_entity.pdbx_description
1 polymer ?
#
loop_
_entity_poly.entity_id
_entity_poly.type
_entity_poly.pdbx_seq_one_letter_code
_entity_poly.pdbx_strand_id
1 'polypeptide(L)'
;MSTYQKTAMALCLAFASTGSSLADEFTEADVQRWQQQFMAVVGEGRELWTSPKLGTNGVACAQCHPNAANTHPETYPKFQKQLGKVVPLWQMINWCLKNPLEGQPLAADDPKMTVLQAYVTYERRGVKLEPGKH
;
A
#
# COMPACT_ATOMS: atom_id res chain seq x y z
N MET A 1 48.10 -58.14 -18.29
CA MET A 1 46.92 -57.38 -18.78
C MET A 1 45.85 -57.41 -17.70
N SER A 2 45.62 -56.31 -17.01
CA SER A 2 44.29 -55.85 -16.57
C SER A 2 44.46 -54.52 -15.84
N THR A 3 43.51 -53.64 -16.03
CA THR A 3 43.70 -52.19 -16.18
C THR A 3 42.78 -51.47 -15.20
N TYR A 4 43.08 -50.20 -14.96
CA TYR A 4 42.16 -49.15 -14.48
C TYR A 4 41.86 -49.04 -12.99
N GLN A 5 42.78 -48.31 -12.35
CA GLN A 5 42.53 -47.22 -11.41
C GLN A 5 41.31 -46.36 -11.81
N LYS A 6 40.30 -46.26 -10.94
CA LYS A 6 39.23 -45.25 -10.98
C LYS A 6 38.98 -44.72 -9.57
N THR A 7 39.53 -43.54 -9.33
CA THR A 7 39.13 -42.59 -8.27
C THR A 7 37.66 -42.20 -8.42
N ALA A 8 36.89 -42.11 -7.32
CA ALA A 8 35.88 -41.07 -7.11
C ALA A 8 35.19 -41.21 -5.73
N MET A 9 35.64 -40.38 -4.78
CA MET A 9 34.81 -39.49 -3.98
C MET A 9 33.40 -40.00 -3.56
N ALA A 10 33.31 -40.65 -2.41
CA ALA A 10 32.04 -40.79 -1.70
C ALA A 10 31.77 -39.47 -0.94
N LEU A 11 30.91 -38.67 -1.55
CA LEU A 11 30.44 -37.36 -1.11
C LEU A 11 29.72 -37.48 0.25
N CYS A 12 30.16 -36.72 1.25
CA CYS A 12 29.40 -36.47 2.47
C CYS A 12 28.03 -35.90 2.11
N LEU A 13 26.95 -36.68 2.29
CA LEU A 13 25.59 -36.17 2.34
C LEU A 13 25.38 -35.45 3.68
N ALA A 14 26.01 -34.28 3.82
CA ALA A 14 25.51 -33.26 4.73
C ALA A 14 24.24 -32.69 4.08
N PHE A 15 23.09 -33.31 4.36
CA PHE A 15 21.80 -32.73 3.99
C PHE A 15 21.65 -31.45 4.80
N ALA A 16 21.88 -30.33 4.13
CA ALA A 16 21.73 -29.00 4.66
C ALA A 16 20.32 -28.83 5.24
N SER A 17 20.26 -28.39 6.48
CA SER A 17 19.09 -27.78 7.08
C SER A 17 18.62 -26.60 6.21
N THR A 18 17.50 -26.75 5.52
CA THR A 18 16.74 -25.61 4.98
C THR A 18 15.29 -25.81 5.36
N GLY A 19 14.92 -25.30 6.54
CA GLY A 19 13.52 -25.07 6.86
C GLY A 19 12.96 -24.11 5.82
N SER A 20 12.29 -24.64 4.81
CA SER A 20 11.43 -23.85 3.95
C SER A 20 10.36 -23.23 4.83
N SER A 21 10.27 -21.91 4.86
CA SER A 21 9.14 -21.20 5.43
C SER A 21 7.85 -21.76 4.80
N LEU A 22 7.06 -22.52 5.55
CA LEU A 22 5.73 -22.91 5.12
C LEU A 22 4.89 -21.63 5.08
N ALA A 23 4.51 -21.19 3.88
CA ALA A 23 3.50 -20.15 3.74
C ALA A 23 2.14 -20.75 4.15
N ASP A 24 1.30 -19.95 4.79
CA ASP A 24 -0.09 -20.34 5.03
C ASP A 24 -0.79 -20.62 3.68
N GLU A 25 -1.60 -21.68 3.63
CA GLU A 25 -2.48 -21.95 2.49
C GLU A 25 -3.84 -21.28 2.72
N PHE A 26 -4.36 -20.58 1.71
CA PHE A 26 -5.64 -19.88 1.76
C PHE A 26 -6.62 -20.43 0.73
N THR A 27 -7.87 -20.61 1.13
CA THR A 27 -8.91 -21.08 0.21
C THR A 27 -9.40 -19.95 -0.69
N GLU A 28 -10.05 -20.28 -1.82
CA GLU A 28 -10.71 -19.27 -2.65
C GLU A 28 -11.77 -18.48 -1.86
N ALA A 29 -12.46 -19.14 -0.92
CA ALA A 29 -13.44 -18.51 -0.05
C ALA A 29 -12.80 -17.48 0.89
N ASP A 30 -11.59 -17.75 1.39
CA ASP A 30 -10.84 -16.78 2.19
C ASP A 30 -10.49 -15.53 1.38
N VAL A 31 -9.91 -15.73 0.20
CA VAL A 31 -9.52 -14.63 -0.69
C VAL A 31 -10.74 -13.79 -1.10
N GLN A 32 -11.87 -14.42 -1.43
CA GLN A 32 -13.11 -13.73 -1.76
C GLN A 32 -13.64 -12.91 -0.59
N ARG A 33 -13.65 -13.47 0.63
CA ARG A 33 -14.07 -12.78 1.85
C ARG A 33 -13.19 -11.55 2.12
N TRP A 34 -11.88 -11.68 2.00
CA TRP A 34 -10.97 -10.54 2.22
C TRP A 34 -11.10 -9.47 1.15
N GLN A 35 -11.33 -9.87 -0.11
CA GLN A 35 -11.61 -8.92 -1.17
C GLN A 35 -12.90 -8.15 -0.88
N GLN A 36 -13.95 -8.81 -0.39
CA GLN A 36 -15.19 -8.14 0.03
C GLN A 36 -14.95 -7.16 1.19
N GLN A 37 -14.15 -7.55 2.19
CA GLN A 37 -13.78 -6.67 3.30
C GLN A 37 -12.98 -5.45 2.81
N PHE A 38 -12.02 -5.65 1.91
CA PHE A 38 -11.27 -4.55 1.30
C PHE A 38 -12.21 -3.61 0.52
N MET A 39 -13.15 -4.14 -0.26
CA MET A 39 -14.10 -3.33 -1.00
C MET A 39 -15.05 -2.54 -0.10
N ALA A 40 -15.41 -3.06 1.08
CA ALA A 40 -16.18 -2.31 2.08
C ALA A 40 -15.40 -1.08 2.58
N VAL A 41 -14.11 -1.27 2.92
CA VAL A 41 -13.19 -0.18 3.32
C VAL A 41 -13.01 0.85 2.20
N VAL A 42 -12.93 0.42 0.93
CA VAL A 42 -12.91 1.32 -0.23
C VAL A 42 -14.21 2.13 -0.32
N GLY A 43 -15.36 1.52 -0.04
CA GLY A 43 -16.65 2.19 0.03
C GLY A 43 -16.68 3.30 1.08
N GLU A 44 -16.29 2.98 2.32
CA GLU A 44 -16.15 3.97 3.41
C GLU A 44 -15.19 5.10 3.02
N GLY A 45 -14.08 4.76 2.38
CA GLY A 45 -13.11 5.73 1.89
C GLY A 45 -13.70 6.67 0.84
N ARG A 46 -14.56 6.18 -0.06
CA ARG A 46 -15.27 7.03 -1.03
C ARG A 46 -16.24 7.99 -0.33
N GLU A 47 -17.03 7.50 0.61
CA GLU A 47 -17.96 8.33 1.38
C GLU A 47 -17.19 9.47 2.06
N LEU A 48 -16.11 9.15 2.76
CA LEU A 48 -15.28 10.11 3.44
C LEU A 48 -14.58 11.09 2.47
N TRP A 49 -14.11 10.61 1.31
CA TRP A 49 -13.48 11.42 0.26
C TRP A 49 -14.41 12.50 -0.31
N THR A 50 -15.70 12.19 -0.40
CA THR A 50 -16.74 13.11 -0.86
C THR A 50 -17.36 13.95 0.25
N SER A 51 -16.98 13.69 1.50
CA SER A 51 -17.56 14.37 2.66
C SER A 51 -16.78 15.64 3.01
N PRO A 52 -17.48 16.74 3.36
CA PRO A 52 -16.82 17.94 3.88
C PRO A 52 -16.40 17.81 5.36
N LYS A 53 -16.74 16.70 6.03
CA LYS A 53 -16.61 16.52 7.49
C LYS A 53 -15.18 16.50 8.02
N LEU A 54 -14.18 16.28 7.14
CA LEU A 54 -12.77 16.28 7.55
C LEU A 54 -12.16 17.68 7.61
N GLY A 55 -12.80 18.67 6.98
CA GLY A 55 -12.40 20.07 7.01
C GLY A 55 -13.31 20.92 7.87
N THR A 56 -12.95 22.19 8.02
CA THR A 56 -13.78 23.20 8.72
C THR A 56 -14.41 24.22 7.77
N ASN A 57 -14.00 24.23 6.50
CA ASN A 57 -14.40 25.21 5.49
C ASN A 57 -15.42 24.68 4.47
N GLY A 58 -15.96 23.48 4.68
CA GLY A 58 -16.97 22.87 3.81
C GLY A 58 -16.42 22.24 2.52
N VAL A 59 -15.09 22.23 2.35
CA VAL A 59 -14.43 21.61 1.19
C VAL A 59 -14.25 20.10 1.42
N ALA A 60 -14.44 19.32 0.37
CA ALA A 60 -14.19 17.88 0.35
C ALA A 60 -13.02 17.53 -0.59
N CYS A 61 -12.33 16.41 -0.33
CA CYS A 61 -11.20 15.95 -1.16
C CYS A 61 -11.59 15.83 -2.64
N ALA A 62 -12.79 15.31 -2.89
CA ALA A 62 -13.33 15.09 -4.24
C ALA A 62 -13.47 16.36 -5.11
N GLN A 63 -13.53 17.55 -4.50
CA GLN A 63 -13.67 18.80 -5.25
C GLN A 63 -12.39 19.17 -6.01
N CYS A 64 -11.22 18.85 -5.46
CA CYS A 64 -9.93 19.02 -6.13
C CYS A 64 -9.44 17.74 -6.81
N HIS A 65 -9.79 16.58 -6.24
CA HIS A 65 -9.35 15.27 -6.70
C HIS A 65 -10.55 14.36 -6.99
N PRO A 66 -11.31 14.62 -8.08
CA PRO A 66 -12.46 13.80 -8.45
C PRO A 66 -12.00 12.36 -8.70
N ASN A 67 -12.67 11.38 -8.07
CA ASN A 67 -12.30 9.96 -8.11
C ASN A 67 -10.81 9.71 -7.83
N ALA A 68 -10.27 10.40 -6.83
CA ALA A 68 -8.86 10.39 -6.45
C ALA A 68 -7.86 10.71 -7.58
N ALA A 69 -8.30 11.41 -8.64
CA ALA A 69 -7.44 11.82 -9.74
C ALA A 69 -6.25 12.68 -9.24
N ASN A 70 -5.09 12.53 -9.89
CA ASN A 70 -3.86 13.28 -9.59
C ASN A 70 -3.31 13.14 -8.16
N THR A 71 -3.70 12.09 -7.43
CA THR A 71 -3.15 11.80 -6.08
C THR A 71 -1.87 10.98 -6.13
N HIS A 72 -1.71 10.14 -7.17
CA HIS A 72 -0.53 9.32 -7.47
C HIS A 72 0.02 8.49 -6.29
N PRO A 73 -0.81 7.72 -5.56
CA PRO A 73 -0.37 6.86 -4.45
C PRO A 73 0.73 5.87 -4.86
N GLU A 74 0.73 5.43 -6.13
CA GLU A 74 1.71 4.51 -6.73
C GLU A 74 3.15 5.04 -6.73
N THR A 75 3.34 6.34 -6.47
CA THR A 75 4.66 6.98 -6.44
C THR A 75 5.21 7.20 -5.04
N TYR A 76 4.43 6.93 -3.99
CA TYR A 76 4.87 7.08 -2.60
C TYR A 76 5.60 5.82 -2.09
N PRO A 77 6.57 5.95 -1.16
CA PRO A 77 7.08 7.19 -0.59
C PRO A 77 7.90 8.01 -1.60
N LYS A 78 7.79 9.35 -1.52
CA LYS A 78 8.56 10.27 -2.38
C LYS A 78 8.87 11.58 -1.70
N PHE A 79 9.85 12.30 -2.23
CA PHE A 79 10.13 13.67 -1.81
C PHE A 79 8.93 14.54 -2.16
N GLN A 80 8.33 15.17 -1.15
CA GLN A 80 7.29 16.17 -1.37
C GLN A 80 7.76 17.57 -1.11
N LYS A 81 7.65 18.43 -2.12
CA LYS A 81 8.12 19.82 -2.07
C LYS A 81 7.44 20.60 -0.94
N GLN A 82 6.14 20.36 -0.73
CA GLN A 82 5.34 21.03 0.29
C GLN A 82 5.76 20.68 1.73
N LEU A 83 6.40 19.51 1.92
CA LEU A 83 6.88 19.04 3.23
C LEU A 83 8.40 19.08 3.36
N GLY A 84 9.14 19.35 2.28
CA GLY A 84 10.60 19.46 2.26
C GLY A 84 11.35 18.15 2.58
N LYS A 85 10.70 16.99 2.48
CA LYS A 85 11.28 15.69 2.82
C LYS A 85 10.61 14.55 2.07
N VAL A 86 11.21 13.35 2.11
CA VAL A 86 10.57 12.11 1.67
C VAL A 86 9.49 11.74 2.67
N VAL A 87 8.28 11.53 2.17
CA VAL A 87 7.11 11.22 3.00
C VAL A 87 6.34 10.02 2.44
N PRO A 88 5.68 9.23 3.31
CA PRO A 88 4.63 8.31 2.88
C PRO A 88 3.35 9.07 2.51
N LEU A 89 2.42 8.39 1.82
CA LEU A 89 1.17 8.96 1.35
C LEU A 89 0.33 9.62 2.45
N TRP A 90 0.19 8.98 3.62
CA TRP A 90 -0.61 9.50 4.73
C TRP A 90 -0.14 10.88 5.23
N GLN A 91 1.15 11.21 5.13
CA GLN A 91 1.63 12.54 5.49
C GLN A 91 1.21 13.59 4.47
N MET A 92 1.13 13.24 3.19
CA MET A 92 0.57 14.13 2.18
C MET A 92 -0.94 14.30 2.38
N ILE A 93 -1.66 13.23 2.75
CA ILE A 93 -3.09 13.33 3.12
C ILE A 93 -3.25 14.34 4.26
N ASN A 94 -2.46 14.24 5.33
CA ASN A 94 -2.50 15.20 6.43
C ASN A 94 -2.12 16.63 6.01
N TRP A 95 -1.21 16.80 5.04
CA TRP A 95 -0.94 18.11 4.48
C TRP A 95 -2.16 18.68 3.75
N CYS A 96 -2.89 17.87 2.99
CA CYS A 96 -4.15 18.27 2.34
C CYS A 96 -5.26 18.57 3.36
N LEU A 97 -5.34 17.82 4.46
CA LEU A 97 -6.31 18.07 5.53
C LEU A 97 -6.06 19.43 6.19
N LYS A 98 -4.80 19.70 6.57
CA LYS A 98 -4.46 20.92 7.30
C LYS A 98 -4.55 22.18 6.45
N ASN A 99 -4.07 22.12 5.20
CA ASN A 99 -3.87 23.34 4.40
C ASN A 99 -5.10 23.68 3.55
N PRO A 100 -5.51 22.88 2.54
CA PRO A 100 -6.77 23.09 1.80
C PRO A 100 -8.05 22.99 2.63
N LEU A 101 -8.16 21.97 3.49
CA LEU A 101 -9.42 21.67 4.20
C LEU A 101 -9.55 22.38 5.56
N GLU A 102 -8.46 22.98 6.05
CA GLU A 102 -8.37 23.62 7.38
C GLU A 102 -8.75 22.68 8.55
N GLY A 103 -8.67 21.38 8.30
CA GLY A 103 -9.01 20.33 9.25
C GLY A 103 -7.87 19.94 10.19
N GLN A 104 -8.14 18.95 11.03
CA GLN A 104 -7.14 18.37 11.92
C GLN A 104 -6.41 17.19 11.25
N PRO A 105 -5.10 17.02 11.49
CA PRO A 105 -4.39 15.84 11.03
C PRO A 105 -4.91 14.58 11.72
N LEU A 106 -4.89 13.46 11.01
CA LEU A 106 -5.18 12.15 11.55
C LEU A 106 -3.88 11.47 12.00
N ALA A 107 -3.97 10.61 13.01
CA ALA A 107 -2.88 9.71 13.35
C ALA A 107 -2.61 8.72 12.20
N ALA A 108 -1.40 8.19 12.11
CA ALA A 108 -1.05 7.25 11.05
C ALA A 108 -1.86 5.95 11.10
N ASP A 109 -2.28 5.55 12.31
CA ASP A 109 -3.09 4.38 12.64
C ASP A 109 -4.58 4.70 12.82
N ASP A 110 -5.01 5.95 12.59
CA ASP A 110 -6.44 6.30 12.61
C ASP A 110 -7.17 5.50 11.52
N PRO A 111 -8.28 4.80 11.84
CA PRO A 111 -9.07 4.07 10.85
C PRO A 111 -9.47 4.91 9.63
N LYS A 112 -9.73 6.21 9.82
CA LYS A 112 -10.03 7.14 8.71
C LYS A 112 -8.86 7.30 7.74
N MET A 113 -7.62 7.23 8.24
CA MET A 113 -6.43 7.28 7.38
C MET A 113 -6.32 6.01 6.54
N THR A 114 -6.68 4.85 7.10
CA THR A 114 -6.71 3.57 6.38
C THR A 114 -7.73 3.59 5.25
N VAL A 115 -8.99 4.00 5.52
CA VAL A 115 -10.03 4.03 4.47
C VAL A 115 -9.68 5.02 3.35
N LEU A 116 -9.09 6.18 3.67
CA LEU A 116 -8.64 7.15 2.67
C LEU A 116 -7.54 6.56 1.77
N GLN A 117 -6.53 5.92 2.36
CA GLN A 117 -5.44 5.29 1.61
C GLN A 117 -5.94 4.12 0.75
N ALA A 118 -6.86 3.30 1.28
CA ALA A 118 -7.50 2.22 0.53
C ALA A 118 -8.24 2.76 -0.69
N TYR A 119 -9.05 3.80 -0.52
CA TYR A 119 -9.82 4.42 -1.60
C TYR A 119 -8.92 4.98 -2.71
N VAL A 120 -7.93 5.82 -2.37
CA VAL A 120 -7.06 6.43 -3.40
C VAL A 120 -6.23 5.38 -4.13
N THR A 121 -5.75 4.35 -3.40
CA THR A 121 -4.99 3.25 -4.01
C THR A 121 -5.87 2.43 -4.94
N TYR A 122 -7.11 2.14 -4.54
CA TYR A 122 -8.05 1.43 -5.38
C TYR A 122 -8.37 2.20 -6.66
N GLU A 123 -8.71 3.48 -6.59
CA GLU A 123 -9.01 4.31 -7.77
C GLU A 123 -7.82 4.45 -8.72
N ARG A 124 -6.60 4.34 -8.19
CA ARG A 124 -5.34 4.46 -8.96
C ARG A 124 -4.69 3.11 -9.28
N ARG A 125 -5.43 2.00 -9.11
CA ARG A 125 -4.97 0.65 -9.46
C ARG A 125 -4.67 0.51 -10.96
N GLY A 126 -3.84 -0.46 -11.30
CA GLY A 126 -3.43 -0.73 -12.69
C GLY A 126 -2.33 0.21 -13.21
N VAL A 127 -1.92 1.20 -12.43
CA VAL A 127 -0.73 2.01 -12.70
C VAL A 127 0.50 1.31 -12.11
N LYS A 128 1.62 1.36 -12.81
CA LYS A 128 2.88 0.79 -12.36
C LYS A 128 3.32 1.46 -11.04
N LEU A 129 3.67 0.64 -10.04
CA LEU A 129 4.28 1.10 -8.80
C LEU A 129 5.68 1.67 -9.10
N GLU A 130 5.88 2.95 -8.81
CA GLU A 130 7.14 3.68 -9.07
C GLU A 130 7.51 4.61 -7.90
N PRO A 131 7.89 4.08 -6.72
CA PRO A 131 8.20 4.88 -5.55
C PRO A 131 9.34 5.87 -5.80
N GLY A 132 9.22 7.09 -5.27
CA GLY A 132 10.21 8.16 -5.45
C GLY A 132 10.01 9.00 -6.71
N LYS A 133 9.12 8.58 -7.63
CA LYS A 133 8.80 9.35 -8.84
C LYS A 133 8.03 10.63 -8.49
N HIS A 134 8.58 11.78 -8.88
CA HIS A 134 7.94 13.09 -8.71
C HIS A 134 6.74 13.24 -9.66
#